data_AF-A0A8X6H891-F1
#
_entry.id   AF-A0A8X6H891-F1
#
_cell.length_a   1.000
_cell.length_b   1.000
_cell.length_c   1.000
_cell.angle_alpha   90.00
_cell.angle_beta   90.00
_cell.angle_gamma   90.00
#
_symmetry.space_group_name_H-M   'P 1'
#
loop_
_entity.id
_entity.type
_entity.pdbx_description
1 polymer ?
#
loop_
_entity_poly.entity_id
_entity_poly.type
_entity_poly.pdbx_seq_one_letter_code
_entity_poly.pdbx_strand_id
1 'polypeptide(L)'
;MYDASHPRSFEYVARSFLKYFSDSKVPVLIVGSKADLPAAIQDYAIQPMAFCNKYKLPPLQPFTANGTIRKDAYVKLATMAAYPVYKPAWKLLCQSRHLPMAQDSTLLLRTGSSVCNF
;
A
#
# COMPACT_ATOMS: atom_id res chain seq x y z
N MET A 1 -2.51 7.02 -6.32
CA MET A 1 -1.71 6.51 -7.45
C MET A 1 -1.21 7.69 -8.25
N TYR A 2 0.02 7.65 -8.75
CA TYR A 2 0.60 8.69 -9.60
C TYR A 2 1.30 8.07 -10.82
N ASP A 3 1.76 8.89 -11.75
CA ASP A 3 2.49 8.46 -12.94
C ASP A 3 4.00 8.61 -12.70
N ALA A 4 4.73 7.49 -12.68
CA ALA A 4 6.16 7.53 -12.39
C ALA A 4 6.96 8.27 -13.46
N SER A 5 6.48 8.37 -14.70
CA SER A 5 7.18 9.10 -15.76
C SER A 5 6.77 10.58 -15.87
N HIS A 6 5.78 11.03 -15.10
CA HIS A 6 5.34 12.43 -15.09
C HIS A 6 5.80 13.16 -13.81
N PRO A 7 6.65 14.20 -13.90
CA PRO A 7 7.33 14.79 -12.75
C PRO A 7 6.38 15.49 -11.76
N ARG A 8 5.23 16.01 -12.21
CA ARG A 8 4.28 16.73 -11.35
C ARG A 8 3.12 15.89 -10.80
N SER A 9 3.09 14.59 -11.13
CA SER A 9 1.92 13.77 -10.79
C SER A 9 1.88 13.34 -9.32
N PHE A 10 3.03 13.22 -8.66
CA PHE A 10 3.10 12.82 -7.25
C PHE A 10 2.57 13.88 -6.28
N GLU A 11 2.69 15.17 -6.61
CA GLU A 11 2.24 16.27 -5.76
C GLU A 11 0.77 16.11 -5.32
N TYR A 12 -0.09 15.74 -6.26
CA TYR A 12 -1.51 15.51 -5.98
C TYR A 12 -1.73 14.40 -4.95
N VAL A 13 -1.00 13.30 -5.08
CA VAL A 13 -1.08 12.16 -4.18
C VAL A 13 -0.59 12.53 -2.77
N ALA A 14 0.54 13.24 -2.70
CA ALA A 14 1.11 13.68 -1.43
C ALA A 14 0.15 14.63 -0.69
N ARG A 15 -0.40 15.64 -1.37
CA ARG A 15 -1.39 16.57 -0.81
C ARG A 15 -2.66 15.85 -0.34
N SER A 16 -3.17 14.93 -1.15
CA SER A 16 -4.37 14.15 -0.79
C SER A 16 -4.14 13.29 0.45
N PHE A 17 -2.97 12.64 0.56
CA PHE A 17 -2.60 11.88 1.74
C PHE A 17 -2.56 12.77 2.99
N LEU A 18 -1.84 13.88 2.93
CA LEU A 18 -1.69 14.78 4.08
C LEU A 18 -3.01 15.41 4.53
N LYS A 19 -3.92 15.69 3.60
CA LYS A 19 -5.19 16.34 3.93
C LYS A 19 -6.21 15.37 4.53
N TYR A 20 -6.24 14.11 4.08
CA TYR A 20 -7.35 13.20 4.38
C TYR A 20 -6.93 11.91 5.10
N PHE A 21 -5.66 11.51 5.02
CA PHE A 21 -5.22 10.18 5.43
C PHE A 21 -4.05 10.16 6.42
N SER A 22 -3.36 11.28 6.67
CA SER A 22 -2.22 11.35 7.60
C SER A 22 -2.56 10.83 9.00
N ASP A 23 -3.74 11.20 9.49
CA ASP A 23 -4.23 10.83 10.81
C ASP A 23 -5.36 9.78 10.76
N SER A 24 -5.60 9.23 9.57
CA SER A 24 -6.64 8.21 9.36
C SER A 24 -6.18 6.82 9.78
N LYS A 25 -7.12 6.01 10.25
CA LYS A 25 -6.90 4.58 10.49
C LYS A 25 -6.96 3.76 9.19
N VAL A 26 -7.42 4.35 8.09
CA VAL A 26 -7.54 3.68 6.79
C VAL A 26 -6.15 3.30 6.25
N PRO A 27 -5.93 2.04 5.85
CA PRO A 27 -4.70 1.62 5.18
C PRO A 27 -4.49 2.37 3.86
N VAL A 28 -3.28 2.89 3.62
CA VAL A 28 -2.92 3.58 2.37
C VAL A 28 -1.74 2.89 1.71
N LEU A 29 -1.87 2.60 0.41
CA LEU A 29 -0.79 2.12 -0.45
C LEU A 29 -0.53 3.16 -1.55
N ILE A 30 0.70 3.64 -1.66
CA ILE A 30 1.13 4.51 -2.76
C ILE A 30 1.60 3.64 -3.92
N VAL A 31 1.01 3.88 -5.10
CA VAL A 31 1.31 3.14 -6.33
C VAL A 31 1.88 4.11 -7.37
N GLY A 32 3.06 3.78 -7.90
CA GLY A 32 3.68 4.45 -9.04
C GLY A 32 3.37 3.67 -10.32
N SER A 33 2.60 4.27 -11.21
CA SER A 33 2.20 3.65 -12.48
C SER A 33 3.24 3.81 -13.58
N LYS A 34 3.08 3.07 -14.68
CA LYS A 34 4.02 3.04 -15.82
C LYS A 34 5.46 2.71 -15.39
N ALA A 35 5.59 1.75 -14.47
CA ALA A 35 6.90 1.33 -13.95
C ALA A 35 7.81 0.68 -15.01
N ASP A 36 7.29 0.40 -16.21
CA ASP A 36 8.06 0.00 -17.39
C ASP A 36 8.79 1.15 -18.08
N LEU A 37 8.41 2.40 -17.79
CA LEU A 37 9.06 3.61 -18.29
C LEU A 37 10.11 4.12 -17.30
N PRO A 38 11.11 4.91 -17.76
CA PRO A 38 12.03 5.60 -16.87
C PRO A 38 11.28 6.50 -15.88
N ALA A 39 11.61 6.37 -14.59
CA ALA A 39 11.02 7.20 -13.56
C ALA A 39 11.55 8.64 -13.65
N ALA A 40 10.65 9.61 -13.74
CA ALA A 40 10.98 11.02 -13.65
C ALA A 40 11.20 11.42 -12.19
N ILE A 41 12.16 12.32 -11.96
CA ILE A 41 12.29 13.00 -10.67
C ILE A 41 11.00 13.78 -10.43
N GLN A 42 10.41 13.60 -9.24
CA GLN A 42 9.15 14.26 -8.94
C GLN A 42 9.40 15.68 -8.44
N ASP A 43 8.67 16.64 -9.00
CA ASP A 43 8.66 18.07 -8.64
C ASP A 43 7.88 18.27 -7.33
N TYR A 44 8.37 17.67 -6.26
CA TYR A 44 7.81 17.77 -4.93
C TYR A 44 8.93 17.82 -3.89
N ALA A 45 8.66 18.40 -2.73
CA ALA A 45 9.67 18.64 -1.70
C ALA A 45 10.39 17.35 -1.23
N ILE A 46 9.73 16.19 -1.33
CA ILE A 46 10.30 14.88 -1.00
C ILE A 46 9.92 13.84 -2.06
N GLN A 47 10.86 12.97 -2.42
CA GLN A 47 10.62 11.92 -3.41
C GLN A 47 9.65 10.84 -2.87
N PRO A 48 8.91 10.13 -3.75
CA PRO A 48 7.87 9.19 -3.33
C PRO A 48 8.33 8.10 -2.35
N MET A 49 9.53 7.54 -2.55
CA MET A 49 10.09 6.53 -1.67
C MET A 49 10.38 7.10 -0.27
N ALA A 50 10.96 8.31 -0.20
CA ALA A 50 11.22 9.00 1.06
C ALA A 50 9.92 9.42 1.76
N PHE A 51 8.90 9.81 0.98
CA PHE A 51 7.56 10.10 1.49
C PHE A 51 6.95 8.87 2.19
N CYS A 52 6.98 7.70 1.55
CA CYS A 52 6.47 6.47 2.17
C CYS A 52 7.19 6.16 3.50
N ASN A 53 8.52 6.30 3.53
CA ASN A 53 9.30 6.07 4.74
C ASN A 53 8.95 7.07 5.85
N LYS A 54 8.87 8.37 5.52
CA LYS A 54 8.54 9.45 6.46
C LYS A 54 7.19 9.24 7.15
N TYR A 55 6.17 8.85 6.37
CA TYR A 55 4.81 8.66 6.88
C TYR A 55 4.49 7.21 7.27
N LYS A 56 5.53 6.37 7.42
CA LYS A 56 5.41 4.95 7.83
C LYS A 56 4.43 4.14 6.97
N LEU A 57 4.31 4.50 5.70
CA LEU A 57 3.51 3.80 4.71
C LEU A 57 4.21 2.50 4.26
N PRO A 58 3.47 1.53 3.70
CA PRO A 58 4.10 0.42 2.99
C PRO A 58 5.06 0.93 1.90
N PRO A 59 6.09 0.14 1.54
CA PRO A 59 7.00 0.50 0.46
C PRO A 59 6.25 0.86 -0.82
N LEU A 60 6.79 1.83 -1.56
CA LEU A 60 6.24 2.26 -2.85
C LEU A 60 6.00 1.05 -3.76
N GLN A 61 4.77 0.88 -4.23
CA GLN A 61 4.41 -0.23 -5.10
C GLN A 61 4.55 0.19 -6.57
N PRO A 62 5.53 -0.35 -7.32
CA PRO A 62 5.58 -0.17 -8.76
C PRO A 62 4.44 -0.95 -9.43
N PHE A 63 3.85 -0.37 -10.46
CA PHE A 63 2.81 -1.00 -11.25
C PHE A 63 2.94 -0.62 -12.72
N THR A 64 2.72 -1.60 -13.61
CA THR A 64 2.53 -1.34 -15.04
C THR A 64 1.35 -2.16 -15.55
N ALA A 65 0.58 -1.53 -16.44
CA ALA A 65 -0.47 -2.18 -17.21
C ALA A 65 0.03 -2.64 -18.59
N ASN A 66 1.29 -2.34 -18.93
CA ASN A 66 1.91 -2.74 -20.17
C ASN A 66 2.59 -4.11 -20.01
N GLY A 67 2.32 -5.04 -20.93
CA GLY A 67 2.82 -6.40 -20.85
C GLY A 67 2.15 -7.25 -19.77
N THR A 68 2.92 -8.11 -19.10
CA THR A 68 2.38 -9.04 -18.08
C THR A 68 2.02 -8.29 -16.79
N ILE A 69 0.73 -8.18 -16.51
CA ILE A 69 0.20 -7.52 -15.31
C ILE A 69 0.59 -8.33 -14.07
N ARG A 70 1.41 -7.71 -13.20
CA ARG A 70 1.72 -8.27 -11.88
C ARG A 70 0.55 -8.08 -10.92
N LYS A 71 0.21 -9.13 -10.17
CA LYS A 71 -0.96 -9.14 -9.28
C LYS A 71 -0.69 -8.60 -7.87
N ASP A 72 0.57 -8.28 -7.57
CA ASP A 72 1.05 -7.92 -6.24
C ASP A 72 0.37 -6.66 -5.67
N ALA A 73 0.14 -5.64 -6.50
CA ALA A 73 -0.61 -4.45 -6.06
C ALA A 73 -2.02 -4.80 -5.59
N TYR A 74 -2.74 -5.66 -6.32
CA TYR A 74 -4.10 -6.08 -5.96
C TYR A 74 -4.14 -6.94 -4.71
N VAL A 75 -3.22 -7.90 -4.60
CA VAL A 75 -3.10 -8.77 -3.43
C VAL A 75 -2.82 -7.93 -2.18
N LYS A 76 -1.88 -6.98 -2.24
CA LYS A 76 -1.57 -6.08 -1.12
C LYS A 76 -2.76 -5.23 -0.70
N LEU A 77 -3.48 -4.64 -1.67
CA LEU A 77 -4.69 -3.87 -1.39
C LEU A 77 -5.75 -4.72 -0.68
N ALA A 78 -6.02 -5.93 -1.20
CA ALA A 78 -6.98 -6.85 -0.60
C ALA A 78 -6.57 -7.26 0.83
N THR A 79 -5.28 -7.56 1.05
CA THR A 79 -4.76 -7.90 2.38
C THR A 79 -4.88 -6.72 3.36
N MET A 80 -4.51 -5.51 2.93
CA MET A 80 -4.61 -4.32 3.76
C MET A 80 -6.07 -4.01 4.13
N ALA A 81 -7.00 -4.20 3.19
CA ALA A 81 -8.44 -4.04 3.42
C ALA A 81 -9.00 -5.11 4.36
N ALA A 82 -8.55 -6.36 4.25
CA ALA A 82 -8.97 -7.45 5.13
C ALA A 82 -8.45 -7.30 6.58
N TYR A 83 -7.30 -6.65 6.77
CA TYR A 83 -6.62 -6.54 8.07
C TYR A 83 -6.25 -5.09 8.46
N PRO A 84 -7.20 -4.14 8.58
CA PRO A 84 -6.93 -2.71 8.75
C PRO A 84 -6.31 -2.32 10.11
N VAL A 85 -6.35 -3.20 11.11
CA VAL A 85 -5.80 -2.95 12.46
C VAL A 85 -4.34 -3.40 12.59
N TYR A 86 -3.89 -4.32 11.73
CA TYR A 86 -2.58 -4.98 11.85
C TYR A 86 -1.45 -4.27 11.08
N LYS A 87 -1.35 -2.94 11.24
CA LYS A 87 -0.29 -2.09 10.64
C LYS A 87 1.14 -2.66 10.73
N PRO A 88 1.59 -3.23 11.86
CA PRO A 88 2.93 -3.80 11.98
C PRO A 88 3.13 -5.03 11.09
N ALA A 89 2.09 -5.85 10.94
CA ALA A 89 2.13 -7.06 10.14
C ALA A 89 2.10 -6.76 8.63
N TRP A 90 1.58 -5.59 8.20
CA TRP A 90 1.50 -5.26 6.77
C TRP A 90 2.86 -5.22 6.09
N LYS A 91 3.91 -4.76 6.78
CA LYS A 91 5.26 -4.78 6.21
C LYS A 91 5.70 -6.21 5.89
N LEU A 92 5.45 -7.15 6.80
CA LEU A 92 5.78 -8.57 6.62
C LEU A 92 4.89 -9.21 5.55
N LEU A 93 3.58 -8.96 5.62
CA LEU A 93 2.60 -9.49 4.68
C LEU A 93 2.87 -8.99 3.25
N CYS A 94 3.11 -7.69 3.07
CA CYS A 94 3.38 -7.10 1.75
C CYS A 94 4.77 -7.44 1.20
N GLN A 95 5.69 -7.98 2.01
CA GLN A 95 7.01 -8.45 1.58
C GLN A 95 7.01 -9.93 1.21
N SER A 96 6.08 -10.72 1.76
CA SER A 96 5.92 -12.14 1.46
C SER A 96 5.34 -12.36 0.06
N ARG A 97 6.11 -13.01 -0.83
CA ARG A 97 5.67 -13.39 -2.20
C ARG A 97 4.53 -14.42 -2.21
N HIS A 98 4.35 -15.15 -1.11
CA HIS A 98 3.24 -16.05 -0.88
C HIS A 98 2.41 -15.52 0.28
N LEU A 99 1.52 -14.58 -0.02
CA LEU A 99 0.39 -14.32 0.87
C LEU A 99 -0.61 -15.45 0.65
N PRO A 100 -0.93 -16.27 1.66
CA PRO A 100 -2.13 -17.08 1.60
C PRO A 100 -3.27 -16.06 1.52
N MET A 101 -3.86 -15.92 0.33
CA MET A 101 -5.17 -15.29 0.22
C MET A 101 -6.04 -16.00 1.24
N ALA A 102 -6.76 -15.23 2.06
CA ALA A 102 -7.73 -15.76 3.00
C ALA A 102 -8.81 -16.50 2.18
N GLN A 103 -8.55 -17.77 1.86
CA GLN A 103 -9.54 -18.67 1.29
C GLN A 103 -10.49 -19.17 2.38
N ASP A 104 -10.25 -18.81 3.64
CA ASP A 104 -11.05 -19.30 4.74
C ASP A 104 -11.46 -18.16 5.68
N SER A 105 -12.64 -17.61 5.39
CA SER A 105 -13.34 -16.65 6.26
C SER A 105 -13.59 -17.19 7.67
N THR A 106 -13.42 -18.51 7.89
CA THR A 106 -13.69 -19.18 9.17
C THR A 106 -12.51 -19.17 10.15
N LEU A 107 -11.27 -18.94 9.69
CA LEU A 107 -10.09 -18.97 10.58
C LEU A 107 -9.98 -17.74 11.49
N LEU A 108 -10.51 -16.59 11.07
CA LEU A 108 -10.52 -15.36 11.88
C LEU A 108 -11.61 -15.36 12.97
N LEU A 109 -12.62 -16.22 12.84
CA LEU A 109 -13.59 -16.45 13.91
C LEU A 109 -13.02 -17.38 14.99
N ARG A 110 -12.02 -18.22 14.66
CA ARG A 110 -11.44 -19.20 15.59
C ARG A 110 -10.31 -18.66 16.46
N THR A 111 -9.60 -17.61 16.03
CA THR A 111 -8.55 -16.99 16.86
C THR A 111 -9.06 -15.83 17.73
N GLY A 112 -10.36 -15.55 17.70
CA GLY A 112 -11.05 -14.57 18.55
C GLY A 112 -11.69 -15.16 19.83
N SER A 113 -11.27 -16.33 20.30
CA SER A 113 -11.75 -16.91 21.56
C SER A 113 -10.61 -17.10 22.56
N SER A 114 -10.06 -16.00 23.05
CA SER A 114 -9.71 -15.87 24.46
C SER A 114 -9.42 -14.41 24.77
N VAL A 115 -9.94 -13.95 25.90
CA VAL A 115 -9.78 -12.60 26.46
C VAL A 115 -10.73 -11.55 25.87
N CYS A 116 -12.01 -11.64 26.24
CA CYS A 116 -12.86 -10.52 26.67
C CYS A 116 -14.14 -11.13 27.28
N ASN A 117 -14.11 -11.45 28.57
CA ASN A 117 -15.33 -11.52 29.38
C ASN A 117 -15.47 -10.18 30.12
N PHE A 118 -16.72 -9.75 30.33
CA PHE A 118 -17.10 -8.64 31.21
C PHE A 118 -16.45 -8.73 32.59
#